data_AF-A0A0G2HKT5-F1
#
_entry.id   AF-A0A0G2HKT5-F1
#
_cell.length_a   1.000
_cell.length_b   1.000
_cell.length_c   1.000
_cell.angle_alpha   90.00
_cell.angle_beta   90.00
_cell.angle_gamma   90.00
#
_symmetry.space_group_name_H-M   'P 1'
#
loop_
_entity.id
_entity.type
_entity.pdbx_description
1 polymer ?
#
loop_
_entity_poly.entity_id
_entity_poly.type
_entity_poly.pdbx_seq_one_letter_code
_entity_poly.pdbx_strand_id
1 'polypeptide(L)'
;MQYQNRPSQSHPPPEAMLLRFYIEHISTFFDLCDPYRYFRHEVPQLARTNATLANAVLAISARMLHWKTAASGGGGGGAAAVDAYVADRYYQRCLATLIPSLSDGGAVDADAATTLLAATVVLRMLEEMDVHVWGADARGHLTGSQAIIRAATATTSLPGNLPPSGLRRAAYWSAFRQEVWIAPQTQQPVGMDPAVCGYVVDHGFGAAPDWTWCERAIAHCGAAMNVTLGTATGMGREEQ
;
A
#
# COMPACT_ATOMS: atom_id res chain seq x y z
N MET A 1 -26.27 -4.91 51.33
CA MET A 1 -24.86 -4.81 50.88
C MET A 1 -24.83 -5.05 49.37
N GLN A 2 -24.08 -4.21 48.67
CA GLN A 2 -24.27 -3.86 47.26
C GLN A 2 -23.87 -4.99 46.29
N TYR A 3 -24.74 -5.29 45.32
CA TYR A 3 -24.35 -5.98 44.09
C TYR A 3 -23.46 -5.04 43.29
N GLN A 4 -22.17 -5.32 43.26
CA GLN A 4 -21.19 -4.58 42.47
C GLN A 4 -21.36 -5.00 41.01
N ASN A 5 -22.16 -4.23 40.27
CA ASN A 5 -22.27 -4.30 38.82
C ASN A 5 -20.90 -3.90 38.23
N ARG A 6 -20.04 -4.88 37.99
CA ARG A 6 -18.81 -4.68 37.21
C ARG A 6 -19.27 -4.43 35.77
N PRO A 7 -18.98 -3.26 35.16
CA PRO A 7 -19.28 -3.09 33.74
C PRO A 7 -18.54 -4.19 32.99
N SER A 8 -19.26 -4.99 32.20
CA SER A 8 -18.65 -5.91 31.26
C SER A 8 -17.69 -5.09 30.41
N GLN A 9 -16.39 -5.36 30.53
CA GLN A 9 -15.41 -4.81 29.60
C GLN A 9 -15.73 -5.40 28.23
N SER A 10 -16.59 -4.73 27.47
CA SER A 10 -16.78 -5.05 26.06
C SER A 10 -15.46 -4.68 25.40
N HIS A 11 -14.59 -5.67 25.19
CA HIS A 11 -13.45 -5.47 24.32
C HIS A 11 -13.99 -4.95 22.97
N PRO A 12 -13.38 -3.91 22.39
CA PRO A 12 -13.79 -3.43 21.08
C PRO A 12 -13.79 -4.63 20.11
N PRO A 13 -14.73 -4.67 19.14
CA PRO A 13 -14.73 -5.71 18.12
C PRO A 13 -13.33 -5.86 17.52
N PRO A 14 -12.87 -7.08 17.18
CA PRO A 14 -11.54 -7.29 16.60
C PRO A 14 -11.24 -6.30 15.47
N GLU A 15 -12.22 -6.01 14.62
CA GLU A 15 -12.13 -5.05 13.51
C GLU A 15 -11.84 -3.61 13.97
N ALA A 16 -12.44 -3.16 15.08
CA ALA A 16 -12.21 -1.82 15.61
C ALA A 16 -10.78 -1.68 16.17
N MET A 17 -10.26 -2.74 16.80
CA MET A 17 -8.86 -2.78 17.26
C MET A 17 -7.89 -2.72 16.06
N LEU A 18 -8.15 -3.53 15.02
CA LEU A 18 -7.34 -3.56 13.81
C LEU A 18 -7.38 -2.22 13.06
N LEU A 19 -8.56 -1.62 12.90
CA LEU A 19 -8.69 -0.31 12.26
C LEU A 19 -7.98 0.79 13.05
N ARG A 20 -8.03 0.74 14.39
CA ARG A 20 -7.27 1.67 15.23
C ARG A 20 -5.76 1.48 15.03
N PHE A 21 -5.29 0.23 15.00
CA PHE A 21 -3.88 -0.08 14.75
C PHE A 21 -3.43 0.44 13.37
N TYR A 22 -4.27 0.31 12.35
CA TYR A 22 -4.04 0.90 11.03
C TYR A 22 -3.82 2.41 11.10
N ILE A 23 -4.77 3.15 11.70
CA ILE A 23 -4.76 4.62 11.80
C ILE A 23 -3.54 5.14 12.59
N GLU A 24 -3.18 4.43 13.66
CA GLU A 24 -2.12 4.87 14.57
C GLU A 24 -0.72 4.52 14.07
N HIS A 25 -0.56 3.41 13.34
CA HIS A 25 0.76 2.85 13.03
C HIS A 25 1.01 2.51 11.56
N ILE A 26 0.01 2.06 10.81
CA ILE A 26 0.23 1.58 9.44
C ILE A 26 0.09 2.73 8.44
N SER A 27 -0.87 3.64 8.64
CA SER A 27 -1.12 4.73 7.71
C SER A 27 0.12 5.61 7.49
N THR A 28 1.01 5.70 8.48
CA THR A 28 2.25 6.50 8.39
C THR A 28 3.22 6.02 7.32
N PHE A 29 3.19 4.74 6.92
CA PHE A 29 4.00 4.25 5.80
C PHE A 29 3.53 4.84 4.46
N PHE A 30 2.23 5.10 4.33
CA PHE A 30 1.62 5.65 3.12
C PHE A 30 1.57 7.19 3.14
N ASP A 31 1.37 7.79 4.30
CA ASP A 31 1.29 9.25 4.45
C ASP A 31 2.67 9.94 4.51
N LEU A 32 3.75 9.24 4.14
CA LEU A 32 5.11 9.80 4.20
C LEU A 32 5.18 11.09 3.37
N CYS A 33 5.36 12.21 4.07
CA CYS A 33 5.38 13.57 3.53
C CYS A 33 4.11 13.98 2.76
N ASP A 34 2.97 13.29 2.97
CA ASP A 34 1.67 13.75 2.49
C ASP A 34 1.07 14.76 3.50
N PRO A 35 0.88 16.04 3.13
CA PRO A 35 0.35 17.05 4.04
C PRO A 35 -1.10 16.78 4.47
N TYR A 36 -1.86 15.99 3.70
CA TYR A 36 -3.28 15.71 3.97
C TYR A 36 -3.51 14.36 4.65
N ARG A 37 -2.50 13.49 4.65
CA ARG A 37 -2.51 12.18 5.30
C ARG A 37 -3.74 11.36 4.91
N TYR A 38 -3.96 11.21 3.60
CA TYR A 38 -5.16 10.59 3.07
C TYR A 38 -5.35 9.14 3.54
N PHE A 39 -4.28 8.38 3.75
CA PHE A 39 -4.39 7.01 4.27
C PHE A 39 -4.78 7.00 5.75
N ARG A 40 -4.42 8.02 6.54
CA ARG A 40 -4.90 8.14 7.92
C ARG A 40 -6.35 8.56 8.02
N HIS A 41 -6.79 9.48 7.18
CA HIS A 41 -8.06 10.19 7.38
C HIS A 41 -9.17 9.73 6.45
N GLU A 42 -8.88 9.52 5.17
CA GLU A 42 -9.89 9.20 4.16
C GLU A 42 -10.10 7.70 4.01
N VAL A 43 -9.01 6.92 3.92
CA VAL A 43 -9.08 5.45 3.74
C VAL A 43 -9.94 4.76 4.81
N PRO A 44 -9.84 5.07 6.11
CA PRO A 44 -10.71 4.46 7.13
C PRO A 44 -12.19 4.78 6.95
N GLN A 45 -12.53 5.95 6.39
CA GLN A 45 -13.92 6.31 6.13
C GLN A 45 -14.47 5.53 4.93
N LEU A 46 -13.70 5.44 3.84
CA LEU A 46 -14.06 4.65 2.67
C LEU A 46 -14.17 3.16 2.97
N ALA A 47 -13.32 2.64 3.86
CA ALA A 47 -13.39 1.25 4.32
C ALA A 47 -14.71 0.91 5.03
N ARG A 48 -15.49 1.90 5.50
CA ARG A 48 -16.80 1.63 6.12
C ARG A 48 -17.86 1.17 5.11
N THR A 49 -17.73 1.57 3.86
CA THR A 49 -18.70 1.29 2.79
C THR A 49 -18.12 0.45 1.65
N ASN A 50 -16.80 0.29 1.59
CA ASN A 50 -16.14 -0.56 0.60
C ASN A 50 -15.49 -1.78 1.28
N ALA A 51 -16.07 -2.96 1.06
CA ALA A 51 -15.61 -4.21 1.66
C ALA A 51 -14.20 -4.63 1.20
N THR A 52 -13.83 -4.36 -0.07
CA THR A 52 -12.50 -4.68 -0.60
C THR A 52 -11.41 -3.90 0.14
N LEU A 53 -11.59 -2.59 0.25
CA LEU A 53 -10.68 -1.73 1.00
C LEU A 53 -10.66 -2.09 2.50
N ALA A 54 -11.82 -2.37 3.10
CA ALA A 54 -11.90 -2.83 4.48
C ALA A 54 -11.08 -4.10 4.71
N ASN A 55 -11.23 -5.09 3.83
CA ASN A 55 -10.49 -6.34 3.93
C ASN A 55 -8.97 -6.11 3.76
N ALA A 56 -8.52 -5.24 2.84
CA ALA A 56 -7.10 -4.90 2.71
C ALA A 56 -6.54 -4.27 4.01
N VAL A 57 -7.25 -3.28 4.55
CA VAL A 57 -6.87 -2.60 5.81
C VAL A 57 -6.83 -3.57 6.99
N LEU A 58 -7.84 -4.43 7.12
CA LEU A 58 -7.90 -5.41 8.21
C LEU A 58 -6.85 -6.51 8.06
N ALA A 59 -6.54 -6.94 6.83
CA ALA A 59 -5.52 -7.95 6.56
C ALA A 59 -4.13 -7.47 7.01
N ILE A 60 -3.69 -6.30 6.53
CA ILE A 60 -2.36 -5.77 6.90
C ILE A 60 -2.28 -5.48 8.40
N SER A 61 -3.37 -4.99 8.99
CA SER A 61 -3.45 -4.71 10.43
C SER A 61 -3.31 -5.98 11.26
N ALA A 62 -4.05 -7.02 10.90
CA ALA A 62 -4.00 -8.29 11.60
C ALA A 62 -2.60 -8.91 11.52
N ARG A 63 -1.98 -8.86 10.33
CA ARG A 63 -0.64 -9.39 10.12
C ARG A 63 0.43 -8.64 10.91
N MET A 64 0.47 -7.32 10.80
CA MET A 64 1.48 -6.50 11.49
C MET A 64 1.30 -6.53 13.02
N LEU A 65 0.06 -6.56 13.51
CA LEU A 65 -0.21 -6.70 14.93
C LEU A 65 0.19 -8.09 15.44
N HIS A 66 -0.08 -9.16 14.67
CA HIS A 66 0.42 -10.50 14.96
C HIS A 66 1.94 -10.51 15.12
N TRP A 67 2.70 -9.96 14.15
CA TRP A 67 4.16 -9.86 14.26
C TRP A 67 4.62 -9.08 15.48
N LYS A 68 4.01 -7.92 15.74
CA LYS A 68 4.35 -7.08 16.90
C LYS A 68 4.18 -7.84 18.22
N THR A 69 3.09 -8.59 18.36
CA THR A 69 2.81 -9.37 19.57
C THR A 69 3.70 -10.60 19.69
N ALA A 70 3.96 -11.31 18.60
CA ALA A 70 4.86 -12.47 18.56
C ALA A 70 6.30 -12.08 18.95
N ALA A 71 6.80 -10.94 18.43
CA ALA A 71 8.13 -10.43 18.76
C ALA A 71 8.29 -10.04 20.24
N SER A 72 7.18 -9.69 20.92
CA SER A 72 7.18 -9.31 22.34
C SER A 72 7.14 -10.48 23.34
N GLY A 73 7.28 -11.73 22.88
CA GLY A 73 7.42 -12.90 23.75
C GLY A 73 6.10 -13.39 24.38
N GLY A 74 4.95 -13.09 23.77
CA GLY A 74 3.66 -13.73 24.09
C GLY A 74 3.03 -13.44 25.46
N GLY A 75 3.68 -12.70 26.38
CA GLY A 75 3.24 -12.59 27.77
C GLY A 75 3.13 -11.19 28.39
N GLY A 76 3.45 -10.11 27.68
CA GLY A 76 3.84 -8.86 28.36
C GLY A 76 2.86 -7.69 28.42
N GLY A 77 1.82 -7.60 27.58
CA GLY A 77 1.08 -6.33 27.54
C GLY A 77 -0.21 -6.34 26.75
N GLY A 78 -1.31 -6.72 27.42
CA GLY A 78 -2.69 -6.22 27.25
C GLY A 78 -3.39 -6.28 25.88
N ALA A 79 -2.69 -6.42 24.76
CA ALA A 79 -3.25 -6.58 23.44
C ALA A 79 -3.54 -8.07 23.22
N ALA A 80 -4.80 -8.40 22.90
CA ALA A 80 -5.16 -9.76 22.53
C ALA A 80 -4.29 -10.21 21.35
N ALA A 81 -3.65 -11.36 21.47
CA ALA A 81 -2.88 -11.93 20.37
C ALA A 81 -3.80 -12.15 19.17
N VAL A 82 -3.44 -11.58 18.02
CA VAL A 82 -4.15 -11.82 16.76
C VAL A 82 -3.56 -13.07 16.12
N ASP A 83 -4.40 -14.04 15.79
CA ASP A 83 -3.98 -15.24 15.05
C ASP A 83 -3.65 -14.86 13.60
N ALA A 84 -2.57 -15.41 13.05
CA ALA A 84 -2.16 -15.22 11.66
C ALA A 84 -3.28 -15.59 10.67
N TYR A 85 -4.12 -16.58 10.99
CA TYR A 85 -5.26 -16.99 10.17
C TYR A 85 -6.29 -15.87 9.95
N VAL A 86 -6.38 -14.90 10.89
CA VAL A 86 -7.27 -13.74 10.74
C VAL A 86 -6.82 -12.86 9.58
N ALA A 87 -5.51 -12.63 9.44
CA ALA A 87 -4.96 -11.86 8.33
C ALA A 87 -5.24 -12.54 6.99
N ASP A 88 -5.01 -13.86 6.92
CA ASP A 88 -5.22 -14.65 5.71
C ASP A 88 -6.68 -14.62 5.25
N ARG A 89 -7.62 -14.71 6.19
CA ARG A 89 -9.06 -14.62 5.87
C ARG A 89 -9.40 -13.29 5.21
N TYR A 90 -8.92 -12.17 5.75
CA TYR A 90 -9.17 -10.85 5.17
C TYR A 90 -8.47 -10.69 3.82
N TYR A 91 -7.23 -11.16 3.71
CA TYR A 91 -6.47 -11.16 2.47
C TYR A 91 -7.20 -11.90 1.34
N GLN A 92 -7.67 -13.13 1.60
CA GLN A 92 -8.41 -13.92 0.61
C GLN A 92 -9.72 -13.25 0.20
N ARG A 93 -10.46 -12.65 1.15
CA ARG A 93 -11.69 -11.88 0.84
C ARG A 93 -11.40 -10.63 0.01
N CYS A 94 -10.27 -9.97 0.25
CA CYS A 94 -9.83 -8.85 -0.58
C CYS A 94 -9.58 -9.32 -2.02
N LEU A 95 -8.73 -10.34 -2.21
CA LEU A 95 -8.39 -10.87 -3.54
C LEU A 95 -9.60 -11.36 -4.34
N ALA A 96 -10.56 -12.02 -3.69
CA ALA A 96 -11.78 -12.52 -4.33
C ALA A 96 -12.61 -11.42 -5.04
N THR A 97 -12.43 -10.16 -4.64
CA THR A 97 -13.09 -9.01 -5.26
C THR A 97 -12.12 -8.18 -6.11
N LEU A 98 -10.88 -7.99 -5.63
CA LEU A 98 -9.86 -7.20 -6.29
C LEU A 98 -9.47 -7.75 -7.67
N ILE A 99 -9.22 -9.06 -7.78
CA ILE A 99 -8.75 -9.68 -9.03
C ILE A 99 -9.80 -9.54 -10.15
N PRO A 100 -11.09 -9.86 -9.94
CA PRO A 100 -12.12 -9.59 -10.95
C PRO A 100 -12.20 -8.12 -11.34
N SER A 101 -12.20 -7.20 -10.37
CA SER A 101 -12.33 -5.75 -10.65
C SER A 101 -11.16 -5.16 -11.45
N LEU A 102 -9.96 -5.73 -11.35
CA LEU A 102 -8.81 -5.33 -12.17
C LEU A 102 -8.86 -5.92 -13.58
N SER A 103 -9.57 -7.03 -13.77
CA SER A 103 -9.71 -7.73 -15.05
C SER A 103 -10.89 -7.21 -15.87
N ASP A 104 -11.87 -6.60 -15.20
CA ASP A 104 -13.04 -6.01 -15.82
C ASP A 104 -12.63 -4.67 -16.47
N GLY A 105 -12.28 -4.70 -17.76
CA GLY A 105 -11.86 -3.52 -18.54
C GLY A 105 -12.98 -2.50 -18.81
N GLY A 106 -14.07 -2.57 -18.04
CA GLY A 106 -15.17 -1.63 -18.09
C GLY A 106 -14.81 -0.28 -17.48
N ALA A 107 -15.56 0.76 -17.82
CA ALA A 107 -15.43 2.07 -17.20
C ALA A 107 -15.81 1.98 -15.72
N VAL A 108 -14.82 1.93 -14.84
CA VAL A 108 -15.01 2.06 -13.40
C VAL A 108 -15.23 3.54 -13.08
N ASP A 109 -16.26 3.84 -12.29
CA ASP A 109 -16.43 5.21 -11.80
C ASP A 109 -15.18 5.69 -11.05
N ALA A 110 -14.90 6.99 -11.13
CA ALA A 110 -13.69 7.60 -10.60
C ALA A 110 -13.46 7.29 -9.10
N ASP A 111 -14.51 7.27 -8.28
CA ASP A 111 -14.39 7.02 -6.84
C ASP A 111 -14.14 5.54 -6.53
N ALA A 112 -14.79 4.66 -7.30
CA ALA A 112 -14.55 3.23 -7.23
C ALA A 112 -13.12 2.87 -7.68
N ALA A 113 -12.60 3.52 -8.73
CA ALA A 113 -11.23 3.37 -9.20
C ALA A 113 -10.22 3.83 -8.13
N THR A 114 -10.46 4.98 -7.47
CA THR A 114 -9.62 5.46 -6.36
C THR A 114 -9.59 4.46 -5.20
N THR A 115 -10.75 3.92 -4.83
CA THR A 115 -10.85 2.96 -3.72
C THR A 115 -10.17 1.63 -4.06
N LEU A 116 -10.29 1.18 -5.31
CA LEU A 116 -9.61 -0.01 -5.82
C LEU A 116 -8.09 0.17 -5.79
N LEU A 117 -7.58 1.31 -6.26
CA LEU A 117 -6.16 1.64 -6.20
C LEU A 117 -5.63 1.66 -4.75
N ALA A 118 -6.37 2.29 -3.83
CA ALA A 118 -6.00 2.33 -2.42
C ALA A 118 -5.96 0.92 -1.81
N ALA A 119 -6.96 0.08 -2.10
CA ALA A 119 -6.99 -1.31 -1.64
C ALA A 119 -5.79 -2.10 -2.18
N THR A 120 -5.47 -1.95 -3.48
CA THR A 120 -4.30 -2.57 -4.11
C THR A 120 -3.00 -2.17 -3.41
N VAL A 121 -2.77 -0.87 -3.19
CA VAL A 121 -1.54 -0.36 -2.57
C VAL A 121 -1.38 -0.88 -1.13
N VAL A 122 -2.47 -0.93 -0.37
CA VAL A 122 -2.48 -1.47 1.00
C VAL A 122 -2.19 -2.98 1.00
N LEU A 123 -2.84 -3.74 0.11
CA LEU A 123 -2.64 -5.18 0.01
C LEU A 123 -1.22 -5.53 -0.44
N ARG A 124 -0.66 -4.75 -1.36
CA ARG A 124 0.71 -4.91 -1.83
C ARG A 124 1.74 -4.71 -0.72
N MET A 125 1.53 -3.72 0.17
CA MET A 125 2.41 -3.51 1.32
C MET A 125 2.43 -4.75 2.24
N LEU A 126 1.28 -5.41 2.43
CA LEU A 126 1.22 -6.66 3.18
C LEU A 126 2.09 -7.76 2.53
N GLU A 127 1.97 -7.95 1.22
CA GLU A 127 2.78 -8.93 0.47
C GLU A 127 4.29 -8.63 0.56
N GLU A 128 4.66 -7.35 0.42
CA GLU A 128 6.05 -6.90 0.54
C GLU A 128 6.64 -7.21 1.92
N MET A 129 5.89 -6.94 2.98
CA MET A 129 6.35 -7.22 4.34
C MET A 129 6.44 -8.72 4.64
N ASP A 130 5.50 -9.53 4.14
CA ASP A 130 5.49 -10.99 4.33
C ASP A 130 6.76 -11.64 3.76
N VAL A 131 7.21 -11.20 2.58
CA VAL A 131 8.44 -11.66 1.93
C VAL A 131 9.67 -11.44 2.81
N HIS A 132 9.73 -10.29 3.49
CA HIS A 132 10.88 -9.93 4.33
C HIS A 132 10.93 -10.71 5.64
N VAL A 133 9.76 -11.08 6.17
CA VAL A 133 9.64 -11.77 7.46
C VAL A 133 9.82 -13.28 7.32
N TRP A 134 9.35 -13.89 6.23
CA TRP A 134 9.32 -15.36 6.10
C TRP A 134 10.10 -15.94 4.93
N GLY A 135 10.63 -15.13 4.00
CA GLY A 135 11.42 -15.63 2.87
C GLY A 135 10.66 -16.61 1.94
N ALA A 136 9.32 -16.65 2.01
CA ALA A 136 8.47 -17.38 1.08
C ALA A 136 8.67 -16.87 -0.35
N ASP A 137 8.38 -17.68 -1.39
CA ASP A 137 8.67 -17.44 -2.83
C ASP A 137 8.60 -15.96 -3.25
N ALA A 138 9.70 -15.26 -2.95
CA ALA A 138 9.74 -13.82 -2.90
C ALA A 138 9.54 -13.26 -4.30
N ARG A 139 10.14 -13.94 -5.28
CA ARG A 139 10.10 -13.52 -6.67
C ARG A 139 8.72 -13.74 -7.30
N GLY A 140 8.05 -14.86 -7.02
CA GLY A 140 6.70 -15.11 -7.52
C GLY A 140 5.68 -14.10 -7.00
N HIS A 141 5.68 -13.85 -5.68
CA HIS A 141 4.79 -12.87 -5.05
C HIS A 141 5.10 -11.43 -5.48
N LEU A 142 6.37 -11.01 -5.49
CA LEU A 142 6.76 -9.67 -5.91
C LEU A 142 6.37 -9.40 -7.38
N THR A 143 6.56 -10.40 -8.27
CA THR A 143 6.15 -10.27 -9.68
C THR A 143 4.64 -10.15 -9.82
N GLY A 144 3.87 -10.92 -9.04
CA GLY A 144 2.40 -10.81 -8.98
C GLY A 144 1.95 -9.43 -8.49
N SER A 145 2.56 -8.90 -7.43
CA SER A 145 2.27 -7.57 -6.89
C SER A 145 2.55 -6.44 -7.89
N GLN A 146 3.63 -6.56 -8.67
CA GLN A 146 3.97 -5.63 -9.75
C GLN A 146 2.97 -5.71 -10.92
N ALA A 147 2.47 -6.89 -11.25
CA ALA A 147 1.43 -7.03 -12.26
C ALA A 147 0.10 -6.39 -11.79
N ILE A 148 -0.27 -6.60 -10.52
CA ILE A 148 -1.46 -6.03 -9.91
C ILE A 148 -1.38 -4.50 -9.87
N ILE A 149 -0.25 -3.90 -9.48
CA ILE A 149 -0.14 -2.44 -9.46
C ILE A 149 -0.21 -1.86 -10.88
N ARG A 150 0.41 -2.51 -11.86
CA ARG A 150 0.38 -2.06 -13.26
C ARG A 150 -1.04 -2.10 -13.79
N ALA A 151 -1.75 -3.21 -13.56
CA ALA A 151 -3.17 -3.33 -13.89
C ALA A 151 -3.98 -2.23 -13.19
N ALA A 152 -3.80 -2.02 -11.88
CA ALA A 152 -4.50 -0.96 -11.15
C ALA A 152 -4.20 0.43 -11.74
N THR A 153 -2.95 0.76 -12.02
CA THR A 153 -2.57 2.06 -12.59
C THR A 153 -3.14 2.29 -13.99
N ALA A 154 -3.21 1.24 -14.81
CA ALA A 154 -3.81 1.29 -16.14
C ALA A 154 -5.35 1.47 -16.04
N THR A 155 -6.02 0.62 -15.26
CA THR A 155 -7.48 0.62 -15.09
C THR A 155 -8.00 1.89 -14.41
N THR A 156 -7.20 2.51 -13.52
CA THR A 156 -7.63 3.68 -12.74
C THR A 156 -7.19 5.03 -13.34
N SER A 157 -6.50 5.00 -14.48
CA SER A 157 -6.13 6.21 -15.20
C SER A 157 -7.38 6.92 -15.74
N LEU A 158 -7.52 8.22 -15.48
CA LEU A 158 -8.68 8.98 -15.95
C LEU A 158 -8.52 9.43 -17.40
N PRO A 159 -9.63 9.52 -18.15
CA PRO A 159 -9.66 10.24 -19.42
C PRO A 159 -9.49 11.74 -19.21
N GLY A 160 -8.67 12.37 -20.05
CA GLY A 160 -8.32 13.79 -19.95
C GLY A 160 -7.02 13.98 -19.17
N ASN A 161 -6.09 14.74 -19.73
CA ASN A 161 -4.72 14.92 -19.24
C ASN A 161 -4.61 15.70 -17.90
N LEU A 162 -5.63 15.63 -17.02
CA LEU A 162 -5.54 16.25 -15.70
C LEU A 162 -4.71 15.38 -14.77
N PRO A 163 -3.79 15.97 -14.00
CA PRO A 163 -3.04 15.23 -13.00
C PRO A 163 -3.99 14.70 -11.92
N PRO A 164 -3.71 13.52 -11.33
CA PRO A 164 -4.48 13.01 -10.22
C PRO A 164 -4.39 13.97 -9.02
N SER A 165 -5.42 13.94 -8.18
CA SER A 165 -5.51 14.71 -6.94
C SER A 165 -6.08 13.84 -5.81
N GLY A 166 -6.11 14.39 -4.59
CA GLY A 166 -6.69 13.71 -3.42
C GLY A 166 -6.04 12.37 -3.08
N LEU A 167 -6.85 11.45 -2.53
CA LEU A 167 -6.43 10.09 -2.21
C LEU A 167 -5.85 9.35 -3.41
N ARG A 168 -6.33 9.59 -4.64
CA ARG A 168 -5.79 8.91 -5.82
C ARG A 168 -4.32 9.28 -6.06
N ARG A 169 -3.98 10.57 -5.97
CA ARG A 169 -2.58 11.02 -6.07
C ARG A 169 -1.72 10.40 -4.95
N ALA A 170 -2.22 10.40 -3.72
CA ALA A 170 -1.52 9.80 -2.58
C ALA A 170 -1.28 8.28 -2.78
N ALA A 171 -2.26 7.58 -3.36
CA ALA A 171 -2.13 6.17 -3.68
C ALA A 171 -1.13 5.92 -4.81
N TYR A 172 -1.09 6.74 -5.87
CA TYR A 172 -0.06 6.64 -6.91
C TYR A 172 1.34 6.90 -6.36
N TRP A 173 1.54 7.90 -5.51
CA TRP A 173 2.85 8.13 -4.89
C TRP A 173 3.27 6.98 -3.98
N SER A 174 2.32 6.38 -3.27
CA SER A 174 2.58 5.17 -2.48
C SER A 174 2.99 3.99 -3.37
N ALA A 175 2.28 3.77 -4.48
CA ALA A 175 2.61 2.76 -5.48
C ALA A 175 4.00 2.97 -6.10
N PHE A 176 4.34 4.22 -6.43
CA PHE A 176 5.63 4.57 -7.00
C PHE A 176 6.77 4.30 -5.99
N ARG A 177 6.58 4.66 -4.71
CA ARG A 177 7.55 4.32 -3.65
C ARG A 177 7.73 2.81 -3.50
N GLN A 178 6.65 2.03 -3.62
CA GLN A 178 6.72 0.56 -3.59
C GLN A 178 7.54 0.02 -4.78
N GLU A 179 7.42 0.60 -5.98
CA GLU A 179 8.28 0.24 -7.11
C GLU A 179 9.76 0.58 -6.85
N VAL A 180 10.03 1.77 -6.31
CA VAL A 180 11.40 2.19 -5.91
C VAL A 180 11.97 1.23 -4.86
N TRP A 181 11.15 0.79 -3.89
CA TRP A 181 11.57 -0.17 -2.87
C TRP A 181 11.90 -1.56 -3.46
N ILE A 182 11.06 -2.06 -4.36
CA ILE A 182 11.19 -3.41 -4.93
C ILE A 182 12.27 -3.50 -6.01
N ALA A 183 12.50 -2.45 -6.80
CA ALA A 183 13.45 -2.43 -7.92
C ALA A 183 14.83 -3.04 -7.59
N PRO A 184 15.52 -2.66 -6.50
CA PRO A 184 16.80 -3.28 -6.13
C PRO A 184 16.66 -4.76 -5.69
N GLN A 185 15.51 -5.18 -5.19
CA GLN A 185 15.28 -6.56 -4.74
C GLN A 185 15.07 -7.53 -5.90
N THR A 186 14.39 -7.06 -6.95
CA THR A 186 14.12 -7.83 -8.17
C THR A 186 15.20 -7.65 -9.22
N GLN A 187 16.11 -6.68 -9.04
CA GLN A 187 17.07 -6.26 -10.05
C GLN A 187 16.36 -5.89 -11.37
N GLN A 188 15.20 -5.23 -11.25
CA GLN A 188 14.41 -4.75 -12.39
C GLN A 188 14.22 -3.23 -12.28
N PRO A 189 14.22 -2.50 -13.40
CA PRO A 189 13.89 -1.08 -13.40
C PRO A 189 12.49 -0.81 -12.82
N VAL A 190 12.32 0.38 -12.24
CA VAL A 190 11.03 0.95 -11.86
C VAL A 190 10.17 1.09 -13.11
N GLY A 191 9.07 0.33 -13.17
CA GLY A 191 8.20 0.27 -14.34
C GLY A 191 7.12 1.35 -14.39
N MET A 192 6.87 2.04 -13.28
CA MET A 192 5.88 3.11 -13.18
C MET A 192 6.51 4.46 -13.55
N ASP A 193 5.89 5.21 -14.45
CA ASP A 193 6.30 6.58 -14.77
C ASP A 193 5.84 7.55 -13.65
N PRO A 194 6.72 8.41 -13.11
CA PRO A 194 6.32 9.39 -12.10
C PRO A 194 5.22 10.37 -12.59
N ALA A 195 5.08 10.59 -13.90
CA ALA A 195 4.00 11.39 -14.47
C ALA A 195 2.61 10.85 -14.13
N VAL A 196 2.47 9.54 -13.89
CA VAL A 196 1.21 8.93 -13.41
C VAL A 196 0.81 9.49 -12.04
N CYS A 197 1.76 9.92 -11.21
CA CYS A 197 1.50 10.58 -9.94
C CYS A 197 1.12 12.06 -10.10
N GLY A 198 1.07 12.58 -11.33
CA GLY A 198 0.98 14.02 -11.60
C GLY A 198 2.27 14.76 -11.25
N TYR A 199 3.42 14.08 -11.28
CA TYR A 199 4.72 14.70 -11.16
C TYR A 199 5.12 15.31 -12.50
N VAL A 200 5.44 16.60 -12.49
CA VAL A 200 6.09 17.26 -13.62
C VAL A 200 7.55 17.44 -13.24
N VAL A 201 8.45 17.00 -14.11
CA VAL A 201 9.88 17.13 -13.87
C VAL A 201 10.21 18.61 -13.71
N ASP A 202 10.60 18.98 -12.50
CA ASP A 202 11.04 20.31 -12.14
C ASP A 202 12.48 20.24 -11.62
N HIS A 203 13.41 20.78 -12.40
CA HIS A 203 14.84 20.84 -12.06
C HIS A 203 15.20 22.08 -11.24
N GLY A 204 14.21 22.86 -10.80
CA GLY A 204 14.43 24.07 -10.01
C GLY A 204 14.75 23.78 -8.54
N PHE A 205 15.73 24.49 -8.00
CA PHE A 205 16.04 24.51 -6.55
C PHE A 205 15.33 25.66 -5.81
N GLY A 206 14.24 26.19 -6.39
CA GLY A 206 13.44 27.23 -5.77
C GLY A 206 12.80 26.75 -4.47
N ALA A 207 12.49 27.70 -3.58
CA ALA A 207 11.79 27.41 -2.33
C ALA A 207 10.48 26.67 -2.62
N ALA A 208 10.28 25.53 -1.97
CA ALA A 208 9.12 24.68 -2.11
C ALA A 208 8.77 24.05 -0.75
N PRO A 209 7.51 23.67 -0.51
CA PRO A 209 7.12 22.92 0.68
C PRO A 209 7.83 21.56 0.79
N ASP A 210 7.96 21.03 2.01
CA ASP A 210 8.64 19.76 2.29
C ASP A 210 8.10 18.58 1.47
N TRP A 211 6.80 18.53 1.24
CA TRP A 211 6.17 17.46 0.46
C TRP A 211 6.63 17.48 -1.01
N THR A 212 6.82 18.65 -1.61
CA THR A 212 7.35 18.79 -2.96
C THR A 212 8.80 18.32 -3.05
N TRP A 213 9.62 18.62 -2.04
CA TRP A 213 10.98 18.09 -1.96
C TRP A 213 11.02 16.58 -1.83
N CYS A 214 10.10 16.00 -1.06
CA CYS A 214 9.97 14.55 -0.94
C CYS A 214 9.58 13.92 -2.29
N GLU A 215 8.57 14.45 -2.98
CA GLU A 215 8.16 13.99 -4.31
C GLU A 215 9.34 14.03 -5.32
N ARG A 216 10.09 15.14 -5.35
CA ARG A 216 11.30 15.28 -6.19
C ARG A 216 12.36 14.22 -5.84
N ALA A 217 12.66 14.04 -4.55
CA ALA A 217 13.66 13.06 -4.10
C ALA A 217 13.26 11.63 -4.50
N ILE A 218 11.99 11.25 -4.29
CA ILE A 218 11.47 9.94 -4.66
C ILE A 218 11.56 9.73 -6.18
N ALA A 219 11.12 10.70 -6.98
CA ALA A 219 11.21 10.62 -8.44
C ALA A 219 12.67 10.49 -8.93
N HIS A 220 13.59 11.23 -8.32
CA HIS A 220 15.02 11.11 -8.61
C HIS A 220 15.60 9.74 -8.22
N CYS A 221 15.19 9.16 -7.08
CA CYS A 221 15.59 7.80 -6.72
C CYS A 221 15.14 6.78 -7.78
N GLY A 222 13.89 6.88 -8.26
CA GLY A 222 13.39 6.01 -9.33
C GLY A 222 14.17 6.17 -10.64
N ALA A 223 14.47 7.42 -11.04
CA ALA A 223 15.28 7.69 -12.23
C ALA A 223 16.71 7.12 -12.10
N ALA A 224 17.34 7.29 -10.93
CA ALA A 224 18.67 6.73 -10.66
C ALA A 224 18.67 5.20 -10.73
N MET A 225 17.65 4.55 -10.15
CA MET A 225 17.48 3.09 -10.26
C MET A 225 17.31 2.62 -11.71
N ASN A 226 16.58 3.37 -12.53
CA ASN A 226 16.41 3.02 -13.94
C ASN A 226 17.72 3.12 -14.74
N VAL A 227 18.58 4.09 -14.41
CA VAL A 227 19.93 4.19 -15.01
C VAL A 227 20.79 3.00 -14.59
N THR A 228 20.78 2.60 -13.33
CA THR A 228 21.64 1.52 -12.81
C THR A 228 21.13 0.13 -13.19
N LEU A 229 19.82 -0.10 -13.18
CA LEU A 229 19.22 -1.41 -13.45
C LEU A 229 18.85 -1.61 -14.93
N GLY A 230 18.63 -0.53 -15.68
CA GLY A 230 18.31 -0.60 -17.11
C GLY A 230 19.50 -0.86 -18.02
N THR A 231 20.72 -0.50 -17.58
CA THR A 231 21.96 -0.77 -18.32
C THR A 231 22.35 -2.26 -18.28
N ALA A 232 21.96 -3.00 -17.23
CA ALA A 232 22.21 -4.43 -17.09
C ALA A 232 21.52 -5.29 -18.17
N THR A 233 20.42 -4.82 -18.76
CA THR A 233 19.70 -5.52 -19.84
C THR A 233 20.23 -5.23 -21.25
N GLY A 234 21.09 -4.22 -21.42
CA GLY A 234 21.59 -3.78 -22.73
C GLY A 234 22.95 -4.36 -23.15
N MET A 235 23.80 -4.76 -22.20
CA MET A 235 25.18 -5.21 -22.49
C MET A 235 25.31 -6.68 -22.93
N GLY A 236 24.20 -7.40 -23.14
CA GLY A 236 24.21 -8.82 -23.52
C GLY A 236 23.83 -9.13 -24.98
N ARG A 237 23.70 -8.13 -25.86
CA ARG A 237 23.17 -8.32 -27.24
C ARG A 237 24.00 -7.70 -28.37
N GLU A 238 25.27 -7.39 -28.15
CA GLU A 238 26.15 -6.87 -29.22
C GLU A 238 27.49 -7.60 -29.38
N GLU A 239 27.53 -8.91 -29.10
CA GLU A 239 28.60 -9.76 -29.65
C GLU A 239 28.02 -11.04 -30.25
N GLN A 240 27.66 -10.96 -31.53
CA GLN A 240 27.73 -12.04 -32.52
C GLN A 240 27.65 -11.48 -33.94
#